data_AF-A0A3D0ZXX4-F1
#
_entry.id   AF-A0A3D0ZXX4-F1
#
_cell.length_a   1.000
_cell.length_b   1.000
_cell.length_c   1.000
_cell.angle_alpha   90.00
_cell.angle_beta   90.00
_cell.angle_gamma   90.00
#
_symmetry.space_group_name_H-M   'P 1'
#
loop_
_entity.id
_entity.type
_entity.pdbx_description
1 polymer ?
#
loop_
_entity_poly.entity_id
_entity_poly.type
_entity_poly.pdbx_seq_one_letter_code
_entity_poly.pdbx_strand_id
1 'polypeptide(L)'
;GNSFAIDYTGMMLRHAPYPEEQVLAVTLDIEALREHRTRINHNMWVDVRTEAFKQIYEHPNYPPNLFPSGNPPRNLAHKMTGAYTSMDRMYERGQFVMPFDKDGMKHSDLLKSRISIAQKRGALRKD
;
A
#
# COMPACT_ATOMS: atom_id res chain seq x y z
N GLY A 1 -5.82 21.39 -6.51
CA GLY A 1 -5.93 19.94 -6.22
C GLY A 1 -6.46 19.74 -4.80
N ASN A 2 -7.06 18.57 -4.49
CA ASN A 2 -7.82 18.27 -3.25
C ASN A 2 -6.96 18.16 -1.97
N SER A 3 -6.28 19.23 -1.58
CA SER A 3 -5.45 19.24 -0.36
C SER A 3 -6.31 19.27 0.90
N PHE A 4 -5.87 18.65 1.99
CA PHE A 4 -6.58 18.64 3.28
C PHE A 4 -5.61 18.70 4.45
N ALA A 5 -6.07 19.24 5.56
CA ALA A 5 -5.43 19.17 6.86
C ALA A 5 -6.36 18.43 7.82
N ILE A 6 -5.82 17.45 8.52
CA ILE A 6 -6.53 16.57 9.46
C ILE A 6 -5.76 16.57 10.76
N ASP A 7 -6.45 16.65 11.89
CA ASP A 7 -5.82 16.63 13.21
C ASP A 7 -5.53 15.21 13.71
N TYR A 8 -4.96 15.10 14.91
CA TYR A 8 -4.58 13.84 15.53
C TYR A 8 -5.77 12.96 15.94
N THR A 9 -6.99 13.48 15.94
CA THR A 9 -8.23 12.73 16.21
C THR A 9 -8.88 12.20 14.91
N GLY A 10 -8.34 12.58 13.75
CA GLY A 10 -8.92 12.27 12.44
C GLY A 10 -9.94 13.30 11.96
N MET A 11 -10.10 14.44 12.65
CA MET A 11 -11.02 15.50 12.27
C MET A 11 -10.41 16.37 11.16
N MET A 12 -11.19 16.63 10.11
CA MET A 12 -10.77 17.49 9.02
C MET A 12 -10.81 18.96 9.46
N LEU A 13 -9.64 19.58 9.56
CA LEU A 13 -9.49 20.99 9.91
C LEU A 13 -9.77 21.91 8.72
N ARG A 14 -9.32 21.50 7.53
CA ARG A 14 -9.50 22.28 6.30
C ARG A 14 -9.35 21.40 5.07
N HIS A 15 -10.04 21.78 3.99
CA HIS A 15 -9.95 21.16 2.68
C HIS A 15 -9.92 22.24 1.60
N ALA A 16 -9.09 22.06 0.59
CA ALA A 16 -8.96 22.93 -0.57
C ALA A 16 -9.39 22.11 -1.81
N PRO A 17 -10.60 22.31 -2.35
CA PRO A 17 -11.09 21.55 -3.48
C PRO A 17 -10.38 21.93 -4.80
N TYR A 18 -10.30 20.97 -5.73
CA TYR A 18 -9.95 21.22 -7.14
C TYR A 18 -11.05 22.04 -7.85
N PRO A 19 -10.79 22.88 -8.89
CA PRO A 19 -9.57 23.05 -9.70
C PRO A 19 -8.64 24.19 -9.29
N GLU A 20 -9.08 25.11 -8.45
CA GLU A 20 -8.38 26.39 -8.28
C GLU A 20 -7.06 26.26 -7.51
N GLU A 21 -6.17 27.23 -7.74
CA GLU A 21 -4.97 27.41 -6.94
C GLU A 21 -5.37 28.03 -5.59
N GLN A 22 -5.15 27.27 -4.52
CA GLN A 22 -5.56 27.65 -3.18
C GLN A 22 -4.43 27.37 -2.21
N VAL A 23 -4.24 28.28 -1.25
CA VAL A 23 -3.31 28.10 -0.13
C VAL A 23 -4.11 27.69 1.10
N LEU A 24 -3.68 26.62 1.76
CA LEU A 24 -4.29 26.09 2.97
C LEU A 24 -3.37 26.37 4.16
N ALA A 25 -3.93 27.00 5.19
CA ALA A 25 -3.25 27.23 6.47
C ALA A 25 -4.14 26.73 7.61
N VAL A 26 -3.51 26.03 8.57
CA VAL A 26 -4.11 25.53 9.81
C VAL A 26 -3.11 25.69 10.95
N THR A 27 -3.61 25.82 12.18
CA THR A 27 -2.78 25.76 13.39
C THR A 27 -2.88 24.36 13.98
N LEU A 28 -1.75 23.78 14.37
CA LEU A 28 -1.69 22.47 15.02
C LEU A 28 -1.22 22.65 16.45
N ASP A 29 -2.03 22.20 17.42
CA ASP A 29 -1.63 22.15 18.82
C ASP A 29 -0.77 20.90 19.07
N ILE A 30 0.53 21.12 19.21
CA ILE A 30 1.52 20.05 19.41
C ILE A 30 1.43 19.49 20.83
N GLU A 31 1.10 20.31 21.83
CA GLU A 31 1.05 19.85 23.22
C GLU A 31 -0.21 19.00 23.46
N ALA A 32 -1.36 19.39 22.88
CA ALA A 32 -2.55 18.54 22.87
C ALA A 32 -2.30 17.18 22.21
N LEU A 33 -1.54 17.15 21.09
CA LEU A 33 -1.14 15.89 20.47
C LEU A 33 -0.23 15.03 21.37
N ARG A 34 0.72 15.65 22.08
CA ARG A 34 1.59 14.95 23.04
C ARG A 34 0.79 14.37 24.19
N GLU A 35 -0.09 15.17 24.78
CA GLU A 35 -1.00 14.72 25.85
C GLU A 35 -1.89 13.57 25.36
N HIS A 36 -2.46 13.67 24.15
CA HIS A 36 -3.29 12.61 23.57
C HIS A 36 -2.54 11.28 23.47
N ARG A 37 -1.25 11.29 23.08
CA ARG A 37 -0.39 10.09 23.04
C ARG A 37 -0.11 9.48 24.43
N THR A 38 -0.33 10.20 25.54
CA THR A 38 -0.19 9.60 26.87
C THR A 38 -1.40 8.74 27.26
N ARG A 39 -2.55 8.91 26.60
CA ARG A 39 -3.80 8.20 26.92
C ARG A 39 -3.80 6.82 26.27
N ILE A 40 -3.71 5.76 27.08
CA ILE A 40 -3.51 4.37 26.62
C ILE A 40 -4.66 3.85 25.77
N ASN A 41 -5.92 4.19 26.10
CA ASN A 41 -7.10 3.57 25.49
C ASN A 41 -7.30 3.87 23.98
N HIS A 42 -6.56 4.85 23.43
CA HIS A 42 -6.60 5.21 22.00
C HIS A 42 -5.20 5.42 21.39
N ASN A 43 -4.13 5.03 22.09
CA ASN A 43 -2.80 5.17 21.55
C ASN A 43 -2.37 3.93 20.76
N MET A 44 -2.68 3.94 19.48
CA MET A 44 -2.28 2.87 18.57
C MET A 44 -0.77 2.63 18.54
N TRP A 45 0.07 3.64 18.83
CA TRP A 45 1.53 3.49 18.82
C TRP A 45 2.03 2.51 19.87
N VAL A 46 1.37 2.45 21.04
CA VAL A 46 1.74 1.52 22.11
C VAL A 46 1.36 0.09 21.76
N ASP A 47 0.37 -0.09 20.88
CA ASP A 47 -0.08 -1.40 20.43
C ASP A 47 0.73 -1.94 19.24
N VAL A 48 1.47 -1.09 18.52
CA VAL A 48 2.36 -1.54 17.44
C VAL A 48 3.55 -2.30 18.03
N ARG A 49 3.47 -3.64 18.01
CA ARG A 49 4.55 -4.57 18.40
C ARG A 49 5.62 -4.65 17.31
N THR A 50 6.37 -3.58 17.10
CA THR A 50 7.38 -3.49 16.02
C THR A 50 8.41 -4.63 16.05
N GLU A 51 8.69 -5.18 17.23
CA GLU A 51 9.60 -6.29 17.46
C GLU A 51 9.09 -7.57 16.79
N ALA A 52 7.79 -7.85 16.88
CA ALA A 52 7.16 -9.00 16.21
C ALA A 52 7.17 -8.82 14.68
N PHE A 53 7.04 -7.59 14.19
CA PHE A 53 7.05 -7.30 12.76
C PHE A 53 8.46 -7.26 12.15
N LYS A 54 9.52 -7.15 12.96
CA LYS A 54 10.91 -7.04 12.48
C LYS A 54 11.29 -8.17 11.52
N GLN A 55 10.95 -9.41 11.85
CA GLN A 55 11.27 -10.58 11.03
C GLN A 55 10.56 -10.54 9.66
N ILE A 56 9.35 -9.97 9.60
CA ILE A 56 8.58 -9.83 8.36
C ILE A 56 9.28 -8.85 7.40
N TYR A 57 9.92 -7.81 7.94
CA TYR A 57 10.56 -6.74 7.17
C TYR A 57 12.08 -6.86 7.05
N GLU A 58 12.71 -7.92 7.58
CA GLU A 58 14.15 -8.15 7.50
C GLU A 58 14.66 -8.23 6.05
N HIS A 59 13.83 -8.74 5.15
CA HIS A 59 14.11 -8.78 3.73
C HIS A 59 13.00 -8.07 2.95
N PRO A 60 13.33 -7.18 2.00
CA PRO A 60 12.31 -6.47 1.22
C PRO A 60 11.44 -7.47 0.45
N ASN A 61 10.12 -7.29 0.53
CA ASN A 61 9.14 -8.05 -0.24
C ASN A 61 9.06 -7.52 -1.69
N TYR A 62 9.03 -6.20 -1.84
CA TYR A 62 9.02 -5.54 -3.14
C TYR A 62 10.44 -5.41 -3.71
N PRO A 63 10.70 -5.88 -4.95
CA PRO A 63 11.97 -5.65 -5.61
C PRO A 63 12.28 -4.15 -5.77
N PRO A 64 13.54 -3.71 -5.60
CA PRO A 64 13.92 -2.35 -5.94
C PRO A 64 13.83 -2.12 -7.46
N ASN A 65 13.76 -0.86 -7.88
CA ASN A 65 13.86 -0.44 -9.29
C ASN A 65 12.79 -1.02 -10.24
N LEU A 66 11.54 -1.15 -9.78
CA LEU A 66 10.41 -1.54 -10.65
C LEU A 66 10.11 -0.54 -11.78
N PHE A 67 10.70 0.66 -11.70
CA PHE A 67 10.65 1.70 -12.73
C PHE A 67 12.06 2.01 -13.21
N PRO A 68 12.65 1.17 -14.09
CA PRO A 68 13.99 1.38 -14.57
C PRO A 68 14.06 2.65 -15.42
N SER A 69 15.15 3.41 -15.25
CA SER A 69 15.43 4.58 -16.08
C SER A 69 15.47 4.20 -17.55
N GLY A 70 14.80 4.98 -18.41
CA GLY A 70 14.75 4.75 -19.86
C GLY A 70 13.75 3.69 -20.34
N ASN A 71 13.16 2.88 -19.44
CA ASN A 71 12.13 1.91 -19.83
C ASN A 71 11.02 1.77 -18.76
N PRO A 72 10.29 2.85 -18.44
CA PRO A 72 9.22 2.77 -17.47
C PRO A 72 8.08 1.86 -17.98
N PRO A 73 7.34 1.19 -17.07
CA PRO A 73 6.18 0.40 -17.44
C PRO A 73 5.13 1.23 -18.20
N ARG A 74 4.81 0.79 -19.42
CA ARG A 74 3.89 1.49 -20.35
C ARG A 74 2.42 1.38 -20.00
N ASN A 75 2.02 0.31 -19.30
CA ASN A 75 0.64 0.05 -18.93
C ASN A 75 0.53 -0.63 -17.56
N LEU A 76 -0.72 -0.77 -17.07
CA LEU A 76 -1.00 -1.39 -15.78
C LEU A 76 -0.55 -2.85 -15.72
N ALA A 77 -0.73 -3.63 -16.78
CA ALA A 77 -0.32 -5.03 -16.83
C ALA A 77 1.21 -5.17 -16.69
N HIS A 78 1.98 -4.28 -17.31
CA HIS A 78 3.44 -4.22 -17.19
C HIS A 78 3.86 -3.77 -15.78
N LYS A 79 3.12 -2.88 -15.11
CA LYS A 79 3.37 -2.52 -13.70
C LYS A 79 3.16 -3.70 -12.74
N MET A 80 2.24 -4.61 -13.06
CA MET A 80 1.91 -5.76 -12.21
C MET A 80 2.99 -6.85 -12.22
N THR A 81 3.99 -6.79 -13.10
CA THR A 81 5.08 -7.78 -13.14
C THR A 81 5.85 -7.84 -11.81
N GLY A 82 6.10 -6.69 -11.18
CA GLY A 82 6.72 -6.63 -9.86
C GLY A 82 5.88 -7.27 -8.74
N ALA A 83 4.56 -7.27 -8.89
CA ALA A 83 3.65 -7.90 -7.93
C ALA A 83 3.78 -9.43 -7.95
N TYR A 84 4.05 -10.05 -9.11
CA TYR A 84 4.28 -11.50 -9.20
C TYR A 84 5.45 -11.94 -8.32
N THR A 85 6.60 -11.29 -8.47
CA THR A 85 7.81 -11.58 -7.68
C THR A 85 7.59 -11.32 -6.20
N SER A 86 6.86 -10.26 -5.85
CA SER A 86 6.57 -9.93 -4.45
C SER A 86 5.64 -10.97 -3.81
N MET A 87 4.62 -11.40 -4.55
CA MET A 87 3.72 -12.47 -4.09
C MET A 87 4.48 -13.77 -3.90
N ASP A 88 5.23 -14.24 -4.91
CA ASP A 88 5.98 -15.50 -4.80
C ASP A 88 6.92 -15.50 -3.59
N ARG A 89 7.67 -14.41 -3.36
CA ARG A 89 8.55 -14.26 -2.20
C ARG A 89 7.83 -14.38 -0.86
N MET A 90 6.65 -13.79 -0.72
CA MET A 90 5.90 -13.81 0.54
C MET A 90 5.47 -15.25 0.90
N TYR A 91 5.09 -16.06 -0.09
CA TYR A 91 4.73 -17.46 0.14
C TYR A 91 5.95 -18.37 0.26
N GLU A 92 7.00 -18.17 -0.55
CA GLU A 92 8.26 -18.94 -0.47
C GLU A 92 8.95 -18.76 0.89
N ARG A 93 8.83 -17.58 1.51
CA ARG A 93 9.34 -17.30 2.86
C ARG A 93 8.45 -17.84 3.98
N GLY A 94 7.26 -18.37 3.66
CA GLY A 94 6.28 -18.79 4.66
C GLY A 94 5.68 -17.64 5.47
N GLN A 95 5.81 -16.39 5.03
CA GLN A 95 5.18 -15.23 5.70
C GLN A 95 3.66 -15.27 5.58
N PHE A 96 3.16 -15.90 4.53
CA PHE A 96 1.74 -16.16 4.30
C PHE A 96 1.53 -17.63 3.99
N VAL A 97 0.48 -18.20 4.56
CA VAL A 97 0.00 -19.56 4.24
C VAL A 97 -1.19 -19.44 3.30
N MET A 98 -1.21 -20.30 2.29
CA MET A 98 -2.29 -20.35 1.31
C MET A 98 -3.61 -20.77 1.98
N PRO A 99 -4.74 -20.13 1.67
CA PRO A 99 -6.06 -20.64 2.04
C PRO A 99 -6.28 -22.05 1.45
N PHE A 100 -7.00 -22.89 2.17
CA PHE A 100 -7.15 -24.34 1.93
C PHE A 100 -7.69 -24.73 0.53
N ASP A 101 -8.17 -23.79 -0.27
CA ASP A 101 -8.96 -24.02 -1.50
C ASP A 101 -8.22 -23.77 -2.82
N LYS A 102 -6.89 -23.62 -2.81
CA LYS A 102 -6.10 -23.36 -4.03
C LYS A 102 -5.04 -24.42 -4.29
N ASP A 103 -5.50 -25.62 -4.61
CA ASP A 103 -4.69 -26.77 -5.03
C ASP A 103 -3.51 -26.37 -5.95
N GLY A 104 -2.29 -26.40 -5.39
CA GLY A 104 -1.03 -26.50 -6.12
C GLY A 104 -0.62 -25.34 -7.03
N MET A 105 -1.38 -24.25 -7.14
CA MET A 105 -1.05 -23.11 -8.01
C MET A 105 -0.27 -22.04 -7.25
N LYS A 106 0.83 -21.53 -7.82
CA LYS A 106 1.50 -20.34 -7.27
C LYS A 106 0.57 -19.12 -7.37
N HIS A 107 0.55 -18.27 -6.34
CA HIS A 107 -0.35 -17.10 -6.33
C HIS A 107 -0.08 -16.09 -7.44
N SER A 108 1.18 -15.97 -7.89
CA SER A 108 1.50 -15.18 -9.08
C SER A 108 0.78 -15.72 -10.32
N ASP A 109 0.60 -17.03 -10.44
CA ASP A 109 -0.09 -17.66 -11.57
C ASP A 109 -1.60 -17.41 -11.53
N LEU A 110 -2.20 -17.34 -10.34
CA LEU A 110 -3.58 -16.88 -10.18
C LEU A 110 -3.74 -15.41 -10.61
N LEU A 111 -2.78 -14.54 -10.27
CA LEU A 111 -2.85 -13.15 -10.70
C LEU A 111 -2.68 -13.03 -12.22
N LYS A 112 -1.74 -13.78 -12.82
CA LYS A 112 -1.56 -13.86 -14.27
C LYS A 112 -2.83 -14.36 -14.98
N SER A 113 -3.49 -15.39 -14.45
CA SER A 113 -4.74 -15.90 -15.03
C SER A 113 -5.86 -14.86 -14.98
N ARG A 114 -6.00 -14.14 -13.86
CA ARG A 114 -6.96 -13.02 -13.72
C ARG A 114 -6.68 -11.88 -14.71
N ILE A 115 -5.42 -11.51 -14.89
CA ILE A 115 -5.01 -10.50 -15.87
C ILE A 115 -5.34 -10.96 -17.30
N SER A 116 -5.06 -12.22 -17.64
CA SER A 116 -5.42 -12.79 -18.94
C SER A 116 -6.93 -12.77 -19.18
N ILE A 117 -7.73 -13.14 -18.18
CA ILE A 117 -9.20 -13.10 -18.25
C ILE A 117 -9.69 -11.65 -18.45
N ALA A 118 -9.15 -10.69 -17.70
CA ALA A 118 -9.51 -9.28 -17.83
C ALA A 118 -9.17 -8.72 -19.22
N GLN A 119 -8.02 -9.09 -19.79
CA GLN A 119 -7.63 -8.72 -21.15
C GLN A 119 -8.54 -9.35 -22.21
N LYS A 120 -8.90 -10.63 -22.07
CA LYS A 120 -9.85 -11.29 -22.98
C LYS A 120 -11.24 -10.65 -22.98
N ARG A 121 -11.66 -10.13 -21.83
CA ARG A 121 -12.94 -9.43 -21.65
C ARG A 121 -12.90 -7.95 -22.08
N GLY A 122 -11.75 -7.44 -22.50
CA GLY A 122 -11.57 -6.03 -22.86
C GLY A 122 -11.56 -5.05 -21.69
N ALA A 123 -11.60 -5.53 -20.44
CA ALA A 123 -11.56 -4.70 -19.24
C ALA A 123 -10.15 -4.15 -18.92
N LEU A 124 -9.11 -4.76 -19.50
CA LEU A 124 -7.71 -4.35 -19.33
C LEU A 124 -6.99 -4.33 -20.69
N ARG A 125 -6.29 -3.23 -20.99
CA ARG A 125 -5.47 -3.11 -22.21
C ARG A 125 -4.26 -4.06 -22.15
N LYS A 126 -3.88 -4.64 -23.28
CA LYS A 126 -2.68 -5.49 -23.40
C LYS A 126 -1.40 -4.66 -23.50
N ASP A 127 -1.52 -3.45 -24.03
CA ASP A 127 -0.47 -2.57 -24.53
C ASP A 127 -0.67 -1.12 -24.09
#